data_AF-A0A7C7SFG7-F1
#
_entry.id   AF-A0A7C7SFG7-F1
#
_cell.length_a   1.000
_cell.length_b   1.000
_cell.length_c   1.000
_cell.angle_alpha   90.00
_cell.angle_beta   90.00
_cell.angle_gamma   90.00
#
_symmetry.space_group_name_H-M   'P 1'
#
loop_
_entity.id
_entity.type
_entity.pdbx_description
1 polymer ?
#
loop_
_entity_poly.entity_id
_entity_poly.type
_entity_poly.pdbx_seq_one_letter_code
_entity_poly.pdbx_strand_id
1 'polypeptide(L)'
;MPDSVQLIGYNYETGATCFFESGDNSPWTSVDDRNRLLGVLPGPDDPDFDQAYTVPGVQCVRCHQADPFNHNPWIKGARLPEDPRQPVLPVIPGPNPPYYVVGGPDWDMRTIHIEGNGCLGCHRIGMETLAEYTGDFWDPNEHMPPHNPGSLAADYDELVACWANGPENTPGCDWVIPPAGECDGGIVGADYPYASDRFNRGTGDDDRSSAGR
;
A
#
# COMPACT_ATOMS: atom_id res chain seq x y z
N MET A 1 15.19 14.52 7.27
CA MET A 1 14.24 14.42 6.16
C MET A 1 13.10 15.35 6.53
N PRO A 2 12.68 16.31 5.69
CA PRO A 2 11.35 16.88 5.90
C PRO A 2 10.34 15.72 5.89
N ASP A 3 9.41 15.70 6.84
CA ASP A 3 8.42 14.64 6.94
C ASP A 3 7.63 14.59 5.63
N SER A 4 7.70 13.49 4.89
CA SER A 4 7.01 13.41 3.61
C SER A 4 5.52 13.23 3.82
N VAL A 5 4.73 14.14 3.25
CA VAL A 5 3.27 14.03 3.17
C VAL A 5 2.95 13.37 1.84
N GLN A 6 2.30 12.21 1.89
CA GLN A 6 1.81 11.55 0.69
C GLN A 6 0.38 12.03 0.40
N LEU A 7 0.13 12.38 -0.85
CA LEU A 7 -1.19 12.71 -1.35
C LEU A 7 -1.60 11.64 -2.34
N ILE A 8 -2.85 11.18 -2.21
CA ILE A 8 -3.44 10.27 -3.18
C ILE A 8 -4.68 10.94 -3.75
N GLY A 9 -4.69 11.10 -5.07
CA GLY A 9 -5.79 11.73 -5.82
C GLY A 9 -6.67 10.68 -6.48
N TYR A 10 -7.99 10.92 -6.50
CA TYR A 10 -8.97 9.99 -7.06
C TYR A 10 -9.88 10.68 -8.06
N ASN A 11 -10.16 9.97 -9.15
CA ASN A 11 -11.31 10.26 -9.98
C ASN A 11 -12.52 9.44 -9.48
N TYR A 12 -13.57 10.12 -9.00
CA TYR A 12 -14.77 9.45 -8.46
C TYR A 12 -15.61 8.72 -9.51
N GLU A 13 -15.48 9.06 -10.79
CA GLU A 13 -16.23 8.44 -11.88
C GLU A 13 -15.51 7.19 -12.39
N THR A 14 -14.19 7.27 -12.57
CA THR A 14 -13.40 6.20 -13.20
C THR A 14 -12.66 5.32 -12.21
N GLY A 15 -12.40 5.81 -10.99
CA GLY A 15 -11.54 5.13 -10.01
C GLY A 15 -10.03 5.30 -10.26
N ALA A 16 -9.63 6.06 -11.28
CA ALA A 16 -8.22 6.36 -11.52
C ALA A 16 -7.59 7.01 -10.28
N THR A 17 -6.47 6.45 -9.82
CA THR A 17 -5.76 6.84 -8.60
C THR A 17 -4.33 7.30 -8.90
N CYS A 18 -3.98 8.52 -8.52
CA CYS A 18 -2.61 9.06 -8.63
C CYS A 18 -1.95 9.11 -7.24
N PHE A 19 -0.67 8.76 -7.16
CA PHE A 19 0.14 8.96 -5.95
C PHE A 19 1.10 10.12 -6.13
N PHE A 20 1.21 10.95 -5.11
CA PHE A 20 2.12 12.07 -5.03
C PHE A 20 2.83 12.08 -3.68
N GLU A 21 4.07 12.57 -3.68
CA GLU A 21 4.82 12.81 -2.45
C GLU A 21 5.15 14.29 -2.36
N SER A 22 5.02 14.86 -1.17
CA SER A 22 5.44 16.23 -0.94
C SER A 22 6.96 16.30 -1.06
N GLY A 23 7.48 17.19 -1.91
CA GLY A 23 8.90 17.43 -2.06
C GLY A 23 9.48 18.19 -0.86
N ASP A 24 10.22 19.26 -1.10
CA ASP A 24 10.56 20.20 -0.03
C ASP A 24 9.28 20.95 0.39
N ASN A 25 8.66 20.47 1.48
CA ASN A 25 7.43 21.03 2.03
C ASN A 25 7.66 22.08 3.13
N SER A 26 8.93 22.45 3.40
CA SER A 26 9.28 23.47 4.39
C SER A 26 8.66 24.86 4.15
N PRO A 27 8.26 25.27 2.92
CA PRO A 27 7.53 26.52 2.72
C PRO A 27 6.11 26.51 3.33
N TRP A 28 5.48 25.33 3.47
CA TRP A 28 4.08 25.19 3.89
C TRP A 28 3.91 24.49 5.23
N THR A 29 4.93 23.76 5.67
CA THR A 29 4.86 22.90 6.84
C THR A 29 6.02 23.10 7.79
N SER A 30 5.82 22.74 9.05
CA SER A 30 6.82 22.78 10.10
C SER A 30 6.56 21.66 11.09
N VAL A 31 7.62 21.19 11.76
CA VAL A 31 7.51 20.20 12.83
C VAL A 31 7.67 20.91 14.16
N ASP A 32 6.74 20.70 15.09
CA ASP A 32 6.83 21.28 16.42
C ASP A 32 7.72 20.45 17.38
N ASP A 33 7.87 20.94 18.61
CA ASP A 33 8.65 20.31 19.67
C ASP A 33 8.11 18.93 20.12
N ARG A 34 6.92 18.55 19.65
CA ARG A 34 6.25 17.27 19.92
C ARG A 34 6.24 16.36 18.70
N ASN A 35 7.05 16.68 17.69
CA ASN A 35 7.13 15.91 16.45
C ASN A 35 5.80 15.86 15.69
N ARG A 36 4.98 16.91 15.79
CA ARG A 36 3.74 17.05 15.02
C ARG A 36 4.00 17.90 13.78
N LEU A 37 3.58 17.38 12.63
CA LEU A 37 3.55 18.17 11.41
C LEU A 37 2.41 19.19 11.48
N LEU A 38 2.75 20.46 11.33
CA LEU A 38 1.84 21.61 11.33
C LEU A 38 1.94 22.34 9.98
N GLY A 39 0.86 22.99 9.57
CA GLY A 39 0.82 23.78 8.33
C GLY A 39 -0.34 23.39 7.43
N VAL A 40 -0.38 24.00 6.25
CA VAL A 40 -1.40 23.72 5.22
C VAL A 40 -0.69 23.65 3.88
N LEU A 41 -0.66 22.44 3.30
CA LEU A 41 -0.15 22.24 1.94
C LEU A 41 -1.14 22.79 0.91
N PRO A 42 -0.66 23.29 -0.24
CA PRO A 42 -1.50 23.78 -1.32
C PRO A 42 -2.40 22.66 -1.85
N GLY A 43 -3.67 23.00 -2.14
CA GLY A 43 -4.62 22.08 -2.75
C GLY A 43 -4.46 22.01 -4.28
N PRO A 44 -5.17 21.09 -4.97
CA PRO A 44 -5.04 20.89 -6.42
C PRO A 44 -5.34 22.13 -7.28
N ASP A 45 -6.14 23.08 -6.76
CA ASP A 45 -6.48 24.33 -7.45
C ASP A 45 -5.52 25.49 -7.15
N ASP A 46 -4.51 25.26 -6.31
CA ASP A 46 -3.52 26.26 -5.91
C ASP A 46 -2.32 26.25 -6.88
N PRO A 47 -1.82 27.42 -7.35
CA PRO A 47 -0.69 27.47 -8.27
C PRO A 47 0.61 26.87 -7.71
N ASP A 48 0.74 26.77 -6.39
CA ASP A 48 1.92 26.19 -5.73
C ASP A 48 1.84 24.66 -5.61
N PHE A 49 0.75 24.01 -6.05
CA PHE A 49 0.56 22.56 -5.95
C PHE A 49 1.71 21.76 -6.59
N ASP A 50 2.08 22.10 -7.82
CA ASP A 50 3.15 21.42 -8.57
C ASP A 50 4.54 21.70 -7.99
N GLN A 51 4.68 22.71 -7.11
CA GLN A 51 5.91 22.94 -6.35
C GLN A 51 5.94 22.09 -5.08
N ALA A 52 4.79 21.93 -4.42
CA ALA A 52 4.68 21.20 -3.18
C ALA A 52 4.71 19.68 -3.37
N TYR A 53 4.18 19.18 -4.48
CA TYR A 53 4.05 17.76 -4.76
C TYR A 53 4.81 17.33 -6.02
N THR A 54 5.41 16.14 -5.95
CA THR A 54 6.08 15.49 -7.08
C THR A 54 5.54 14.07 -7.26
N VAL A 55 5.77 13.51 -8.45
CA VAL A 55 5.66 12.06 -8.63
C VAL A 55 6.73 11.39 -7.76
N PRO A 56 6.35 10.40 -6.93
CA PRO A 56 7.26 9.77 -6.00
C PRO A 56 8.36 9.01 -6.74
N GLY A 57 9.60 9.09 -6.23
CA GLY A 57 10.73 8.29 -6.74
C GLY A 57 10.73 6.84 -6.24
N VAL A 58 9.73 6.46 -5.44
CA VAL A 58 9.53 5.13 -4.86
C VAL A 58 8.16 4.59 -5.26
N GLN A 59 8.05 3.27 -5.38
CA GLN A 59 6.75 2.63 -5.67
C GLN A 59 5.90 2.60 -4.40
N CYS A 60 4.92 3.51 -4.28
CA CYS A 60 4.05 3.62 -3.10
C CYS A 60 3.30 2.32 -2.78
N VAL A 61 3.05 1.51 -3.82
CA VAL A 61 2.39 0.21 -3.73
C VAL A 61 3.17 -0.86 -2.95
N ARG A 62 4.44 -0.59 -2.60
CA ARG A 62 5.19 -1.40 -1.62
C ARG A 62 4.54 -1.37 -0.24
N CYS A 63 4.02 -0.21 0.16
CA CYS A 63 3.38 -0.02 1.47
C CYS A 63 1.84 0.11 1.38
N HIS A 64 1.32 0.40 0.20
CA HIS A 64 -0.10 0.68 -0.06
C HIS A 64 -0.64 -0.18 -1.22
N GLN A 65 -0.43 -1.50 -1.18
CA GLN A 65 -0.88 -2.41 -2.25
C GLN A 65 -2.29 -2.06 -2.73
N ALA A 66 -2.47 -1.83 -4.05
CA ALA A 66 -3.67 -1.60 -4.89
C ALA A 66 -4.89 -0.85 -4.31
N ASP A 67 -5.22 -1.06 -3.04
CA ASP A 67 -5.96 -0.18 -2.17
C ASP A 67 -5.09 1.02 -1.74
N PRO A 68 -5.42 2.22 -2.20
CA PRO A 68 -4.66 3.42 -1.86
C PRO A 68 -4.75 3.80 -0.37
N PHE A 69 -5.54 3.09 0.44
CA PHE A 69 -5.78 3.46 1.81
C PHE A 69 -5.29 2.41 2.80
N ASN A 70 -4.58 2.87 3.83
CA ASN A 70 -4.42 2.11 5.06
C ASN A 70 -5.78 2.08 5.79
N HIS A 71 -6.54 1.04 5.53
CA HIS A 71 -7.87 0.84 6.08
C HIS A 71 -7.81 0.46 7.55
N ASN A 72 -8.30 1.35 8.42
CA ASN A 72 -8.58 1.01 9.83
C ASN A 72 -9.99 1.49 10.23
N PRO A 73 -10.56 1.00 11.35
CA PRO A 73 -11.91 1.37 11.77
C PRO A 73 -12.14 2.88 11.96
N TRP A 74 -11.12 3.63 12.37
CA TRP A 74 -11.19 5.08 12.54
C TRP A 74 -11.30 5.80 11.20
N ILE A 75 -10.42 5.45 10.26
CA ILE A 75 -10.36 6.00 8.91
C ILE A 75 -11.63 5.63 8.12
N LYS A 76 -12.10 4.37 8.22
CA LYS A 76 -13.39 3.93 7.63
C LYS A 76 -14.60 4.62 8.27
N GLY A 77 -14.46 5.06 9.52
CA GLY A 77 -15.46 5.81 10.27
C GLY A 77 -15.52 7.30 9.92
N ALA A 78 -14.48 7.85 9.28
CA ALA A 78 -14.44 9.26 8.93
C ALA A 78 -15.55 9.63 7.92
N ARG A 79 -16.16 10.80 8.11
CA ARG A 79 -17.25 11.32 7.26
C ARG A 79 -16.94 12.71 6.74
N LEU A 80 -17.42 13.04 5.53
CA LEU A 80 -17.29 14.39 4.99
C LEU A 80 -18.04 15.38 5.90
N PRO A 81 -17.45 16.53 6.27
CA PRO A 81 -18.14 17.53 7.08
C PRO A 81 -19.42 18.06 6.43
N GLU A 82 -19.43 18.17 5.10
CA GLU A 82 -20.53 18.73 4.31
C GLU A 82 -21.64 17.71 4.03
N ASP A 83 -21.32 16.41 3.99
CA ASP A 83 -22.30 15.31 4.00
C ASP A 83 -21.84 14.17 4.93
N PRO A 84 -22.25 14.19 6.21
CA PRO A 84 -21.85 13.18 7.19
C PRO A 84 -22.34 11.76 6.91
N ARG A 85 -23.16 11.53 5.88
CA ARG A 85 -23.55 10.19 5.43
C ARG A 85 -22.51 9.59 4.49
N GLN A 86 -21.69 10.44 3.88
CA GLN A 86 -20.66 10.03 2.94
C GLN A 86 -19.35 9.79 3.71
N PRO A 87 -18.73 8.61 3.56
CA PRO A 87 -17.42 8.36 4.12
C PRO A 87 -16.35 9.22 3.42
N VAL A 88 -15.36 9.68 4.17
CA VAL A 88 -14.21 10.44 3.60
C VAL A 88 -13.47 9.56 2.59
N LEU A 89 -13.34 8.28 2.94
CA LEU A 89 -12.82 7.28 2.03
C LEU A 89 -13.96 6.56 1.31
N PRO A 90 -13.85 6.32 0.01
CA PRO A 90 -14.78 5.43 -0.66
C PRO A 90 -14.77 4.05 0.01
N VAL A 91 -15.95 3.47 0.21
CA VAL A 91 -16.06 2.08 0.63
C VAL A 91 -15.61 1.26 -0.57
N ILE A 92 -14.58 0.45 -0.38
CA ILE A 92 -14.05 -0.47 -1.38
C ILE A 92 -14.52 -1.87 -0.99
N PRO A 93 -15.76 -2.29 -1.34
CA PRO A 93 -16.21 -3.63 -1.03
C PRO A 93 -15.70 -4.61 -2.09
N GLY A 94 -15.02 -5.66 -1.64
CA GLY A 94 -14.78 -6.88 -2.41
C GLY A 94 -13.46 -6.93 -3.19
N PRO A 95 -13.20 -8.07 -3.85
CA PRO A 95 -11.93 -8.37 -4.52
C PRO A 95 -11.72 -7.61 -5.84
N ASN A 96 -12.57 -6.68 -6.22
CA ASN A 96 -12.39 -5.89 -7.43
C ASN A 96 -12.65 -4.41 -7.12
N PRO A 97 -11.68 -3.71 -6.50
CA PRO A 97 -11.82 -2.29 -6.24
C PRO A 97 -11.95 -1.53 -7.56
N PRO A 98 -12.81 -0.49 -7.65
CA PRO A 98 -12.83 0.37 -8.83
C PRO A 98 -11.53 1.18 -8.95
N TYR A 99 -10.70 1.21 -7.91
CA TYR A 99 -9.49 1.99 -7.83
C TYR A 99 -8.30 1.27 -8.49
N TYR A 100 -7.65 1.95 -9.42
CA TYR A 100 -6.44 1.48 -10.09
C TYR A 100 -5.41 2.61 -10.18
N VAL A 101 -4.13 2.24 -10.12
CA VAL A 101 -3.02 3.19 -10.12
C VAL A 101 -2.80 3.73 -11.55
N VAL A 102 -2.78 5.05 -11.68
CA VAL A 102 -2.39 5.76 -12.90
C VAL A 102 -1.08 6.51 -12.64
N GLY A 103 -0.21 6.59 -13.66
CA GLY A 103 1.09 7.25 -13.56
C GLY A 103 2.23 6.38 -13.01
N GLY A 104 1.95 5.13 -12.62
CA GLY A 104 2.96 4.10 -12.34
C GLY A 104 2.88 2.92 -13.32
N PRO A 105 2.84 3.12 -14.65
CA PRO A 105 2.68 2.03 -15.61
C PRO A 105 3.85 1.04 -15.59
N ASP A 106 4.98 1.45 -15.02
CA ASP A 106 6.21 0.67 -14.85
C ASP A 106 6.44 0.18 -13.42
N TRP A 107 5.43 0.31 -12.55
CA TRP A 107 5.52 -0.19 -11.18
C TRP A 107 5.22 -1.68 -11.10
N ASP A 108 5.82 -2.33 -10.10
CA ASP A 108 5.49 -3.70 -9.77
C ASP A 108 4.16 -3.72 -9.02
N MET A 109 3.10 -4.09 -9.73
CA MET A 109 1.73 -4.11 -9.21
C MET A 109 1.31 -5.49 -8.69
N ARG A 110 2.25 -6.44 -8.61
CA ARG A 110 1.94 -7.81 -8.20
C ARG A 110 1.57 -7.87 -6.72
N THR A 111 0.73 -8.82 -6.35
CA THR A 111 0.47 -9.19 -4.96
C THR A 111 0.51 -10.70 -4.82
N ILE A 112 0.82 -11.19 -3.62
CA ILE A 112 0.69 -12.62 -3.32
C ILE A 112 -0.79 -13.00 -3.32
N HIS A 113 -1.09 -14.14 -3.95
CA HIS A 113 -2.32 -14.89 -3.80
C HIS A 113 -1.99 -16.31 -3.32
N ILE A 114 -2.75 -16.79 -2.34
CA ILE A 114 -2.69 -18.16 -1.84
C ILE A 114 -4.13 -18.64 -1.71
N GLU A 115 -4.48 -19.71 -2.43
CA GLU A 115 -5.84 -20.19 -2.49
C GLU A 115 -6.32 -20.69 -1.12
N GLY A 116 -7.43 -20.15 -0.64
CA GLY A 116 -8.02 -20.52 0.65
C GLY A 116 -7.40 -19.83 1.88
N ASN A 117 -6.39 -18.99 1.71
CA ASN A 117 -5.77 -18.26 2.80
C ASN A 117 -6.72 -17.20 3.39
N GLY A 118 -7.02 -17.32 4.69
CA GLY A 118 -8.01 -16.48 5.38
C GLY A 118 -7.65 -14.99 5.44
N CYS A 119 -6.37 -14.65 5.45
CA CYS A 119 -5.91 -13.26 5.45
C CYS A 119 -6.17 -12.59 4.09
N LEU A 120 -5.86 -13.29 3.00
CA LEU A 120 -5.96 -12.77 1.63
C LEU A 120 -7.39 -12.69 1.10
N GLY A 121 -8.35 -13.33 1.77
CA GLY A 121 -9.78 -13.19 1.44
C GLY A 121 -10.30 -11.75 1.59
N CYS A 122 -9.64 -10.94 2.43
CA CYS A 122 -10.01 -9.55 2.68
C CYS A 122 -8.83 -8.57 2.52
N HIS A 123 -7.60 -9.01 2.78
CA HIS A 123 -6.42 -8.15 2.76
C HIS A 123 -5.60 -8.35 1.50
N ARG A 124 -5.12 -7.23 0.98
CA ARG A 124 -3.99 -7.16 0.07
C ARG A 124 -2.97 -6.30 0.80
N ILE A 125 -2.06 -6.95 1.51
CA ILE A 125 -1.03 -6.28 2.31
C ILE A 125 0.34 -6.60 1.71
N GLY A 126 1.19 -5.58 1.59
CA GLY A 126 2.59 -5.75 1.18
C GLY A 126 3.45 -6.24 2.34
N MET A 127 4.57 -6.89 2.04
CA MET A 127 5.53 -7.30 3.05
C MET A 127 6.07 -6.09 3.81
N GLU A 128 6.36 -4.98 3.13
CA GLU A 128 6.87 -3.77 3.76
C GLU A 128 5.87 -3.14 4.73
N THR A 129 4.57 -3.14 4.39
CA THR A 129 3.51 -2.73 5.33
C THR A 129 3.53 -3.58 6.59
N LEU A 130 3.67 -4.90 6.44
CA LEU A 130 3.70 -5.83 7.56
C LEU A 130 4.98 -5.68 8.40
N ALA A 131 6.12 -5.48 7.73
CA ALA A 131 7.42 -5.27 8.37
C ALA A 131 7.42 -3.99 9.22
N GLU A 132 6.77 -2.92 8.75
CA GLU A 132 6.61 -1.68 9.53
C GLU A 132 5.81 -1.94 10.81
N TYR A 133 4.63 -2.54 10.69
CA TYR A 133 3.78 -2.81 11.86
C TYR A 133 4.45 -3.73 12.88
N THR A 134 5.04 -4.83 12.40
CA THR A 134 5.71 -5.80 13.28
C THR A 134 7.01 -5.25 13.87
N GLY A 135 7.71 -4.38 13.14
CA GLY A 135 8.87 -3.62 13.62
C GLY A 135 8.53 -2.69 14.78
N ASP A 136 7.32 -2.11 14.77
CA ASP A 136 6.72 -1.32 15.85
C ASP A 136 6.07 -2.18 16.95
N PHE A 137 6.39 -3.48 17.01
CA PHE A 137 5.90 -4.43 18.01
C PHE A 137 4.38 -4.70 17.95
N TRP A 138 3.73 -4.44 16.80
CA TRP A 138 2.35 -4.81 16.58
C TRP A 138 2.27 -6.23 15.98
N ASP A 139 1.74 -7.20 16.74
CA ASP A 139 1.52 -8.57 16.27
C ASP A 139 0.10 -8.70 15.67
N PRO A 140 -0.03 -9.00 14.36
CA PRO A 140 -1.33 -9.21 13.74
C PRO A 140 -2.18 -10.27 14.45
N ASN A 141 -1.57 -11.32 15.01
CA ASN A 141 -2.31 -12.40 15.66
C ASN A 141 -2.96 -11.96 16.99
N GLU A 142 -2.45 -10.93 17.65
CA GLU A 142 -3.07 -10.39 18.87
C GLU A 142 -4.33 -9.56 18.57
N HIS A 143 -4.53 -9.16 17.31
CA HIS A 143 -5.53 -8.18 16.92
C HIS A 143 -6.48 -8.65 15.81
N MET A 144 -6.08 -9.65 15.02
CA MET A 144 -6.80 -10.11 13.83
C MET A 144 -7.11 -11.61 13.88
N PRO A 145 -8.28 -12.04 13.39
CA PRO A 145 -9.41 -11.19 12.98
C PRO A 145 -10.08 -10.48 14.17
N PRO A 146 -10.74 -9.32 13.97
CA PRO A 146 -11.25 -8.46 15.06
C PRO A 146 -12.21 -9.11 16.07
N HIS A 147 -12.84 -10.23 15.70
CA HIS A 147 -13.80 -10.95 16.54
C HIS A 147 -13.26 -12.30 17.04
N ASN A 148 -12.06 -12.71 16.62
CA ASN A 148 -11.43 -13.95 17.06
C ASN A 148 -9.89 -13.90 16.85
N PRO A 149 -9.16 -13.02 17.57
CA PRO A 149 -7.73 -12.83 17.33
C PRO A 149 -6.92 -14.13 17.38
N GLY A 150 -5.99 -14.30 16.43
CA GLY A 150 -5.09 -15.44 16.33
C GLY A 150 -5.70 -16.67 15.65
N SER A 151 -7.00 -16.63 15.29
CA SER A 151 -7.65 -17.77 14.64
C SER A 151 -7.12 -18.08 13.23
N LEU A 152 -6.39 -17.14 12.62
CA LEU A 152 -5.79 -17.25 11.29
C LEU A 152 -4.25 -17.27 11.35
N ALA A 153 -3.65 -17.62 12.49
CA ALA A 153 -2.20 -17.61 12.66
C ALA A 153 -1.46 -18.50 11.63
N ALA A 154 -2.04 -19.66 11.28
CA ALA A 154 -1.47 -20.53 10.26
C ALA A 154 -1.53 -19.91 8.86
N ASP A 155 -2.62 -19.22 8.51
CA ASP A 155 -2.74 -18.48 7.24
C ASP A 155 -1.71 -17.34 7.18
N TYR A 156 -1.51 -16.66 8.31
CA TYR A 156 -0.50 -15.61 8.44
C TYR A 156 0.93 -16.15 8.27
N ASP A 157 1.26 -17.27 8.93
CA ASP A 157 2.57 -17.91 8.80
C ASP A 157 2.85 -18.37 7.36
N GLU A 158 1.84 -18.91 6.68
CA GLU A 158 1.92 -19.32 5.27
C GLU A 158 2.22 -18.12 4.36
N LEU A 159 1.53 -17.00 4.58
CA LEU A 159 1.72 -15.76 3.84
C LEU A 159 3.14 -15.17 4.06
N VAL A 160 3.61 -15.13 5.31
CA VAL A 160 4.97 -14.70 5.66
C VAL A 160 6.02 -15.60 5.01
N ALA A 161 5.80 -16.92 5.05
CA ALA A 161 6.70 -17.88 4.41
C ALA A 161 6.76 -17.67 2.88
N CYS A 162 5.64 -17.35 2.24
CA CYS A 162 5.67 -17.08 0.81
C CYS A 162 6.44 -15.80 0.47
N TRP A 163 6.28 -14.69 1.22
CA TRP A 163 7.10 -13.50 0.98
C TRP A 163 8.59 -13.75 1.19
N ALA A 164 8.95 -14.52 2.23
CA ALA A 164 10.34 -14.81 2.54
C ALA A 164 11.01 -15.67 1.46
N ASN A 165 10.29 -16.65 0.89
CA ASN A 165 10.82 -17.56 -0.12
C ASN A 165 10.61 -17.07 -1.56
N GLY A 166 9.66 -16.17 -1.77
CA GLY A 166 9.11 -15.79 -3.08
C GLY A 166 8.03 -16.78 -3.57
N PRO A 167 6.97 -16.31 -4.24
CA PRO A 167 5.98 -17.17 -4.91
C PRO A 167 6.62 -18.19 -5.87
N GLU A 168 7.71 -17.82 -6.54
CA GLU A 168 8.43 -18.69 -7.48
C GLU A 168 9.00 -19.95 -6.81
N ASN A 169 9.22 -19.93 -5.49
CA ASN A 169 9.77 -21.04 -4.71
C ASN A 169 8.75 -21.65 -3.72
N THR A 170 7.51 -21.18 -3.73
CA THR A 170 6.50 -21.57 -2.74
C THR A 170 5.28 -22.20 -3.42
N PRO A 171 5.11 -23.54 -3.34
CA PRO A 171 3.97 -24.20 -3.97
C PRO A 171 2.62 -23.66 -3.48
N GLY A 172 1.73 -23.32 -4.42
CA GLY A 172 0.40 -22.79 -4.11
C GLY A 172 0.36 -21.29 -3.81
N CYS A 173 1.50 -20.61 -3.93
CA CYS A 173 1.60 -19.17 -3.83
C CYS A 173 1.93 -18.56 -5.19
N ASP A 174 1.09 -17.65 -5.65
CA ASP A 174 1.20 -17.05 -6.98
C ASP A 174 1.34 -15.53 -6.88
N TRP A 175 2.12 -14.95 -7.79
CA TRP A 175 1.98 -13.53 -8.08
C TRP A 175 0.73 -13.31 -8.91
N VAL A 176 -0.12 -12.38 -8.48
CA VAL A 176 -1.28 -11.95 -9.25
C VAL A 176 -1.28 -10.45 -9.45
N ILE A 177 -1.79 -10.02 -10.60
CA ILE A 177 -2.31 -8.67 -10.77
C ILE A 177 -3.79 -8.73 -10.39
N PRO A 178 -4.25 -7.99 -9.38
CA PRO A 178 -5.67 -7.98 -9.04
C PRO A 178 -6.47 -7.38 -10.20
N PRO A 179 -7.73 -7.79 -10.39
CA PRO A 179 -8.62 -7.07 -11.30
C PRO A 179 -8.79 -5.63 -10.78
N ALA A 180 -8.83 -4.68 -11.71
CA ALA A 180 -9.09 -3.28 -11.43
C ALA A 180 -9.56 -2.55 -12.70
N GLY A 181 -10.64 -1.79 -12.59
CA GLY A 181 -11.25 -1.12 -13.76
C GLY A 181 -11.64 -2.12 -14.86
N GLU A 182 -11.13 -1.93 -16.07
CA GLU A 182 -11.31 -2.83 -17.22
C GLU A 182 -10.28 -3.98 -17.30
N CYS A 183 -9.33 -4.04 -16.35
CA CYS A 183 -8.34 -5.10 -16.29
C CYS A 183 -8.91 -6.30 -15.50
N ASP A 184 -9.01 -7.46 -16.16
CA ASP A 184 -9.44 -8.71 -15.52
C ASP A 184 -8.42 -9.25 -14.49
N GLY A 185 -7.19 -8.72 -14.50
CA GLY A 185 -6.10 -9.21 -13.65
C GLY A 185 -5.68 -10.64 -14.00
N GLY A 186 -5.09 -11.34 -13.03
CA GLY A 186 -4.73 -12.75 -13.14
C GLY A 186 -3.32 -13.08 -12.64
N ILE A 187 -2.99 -14.38 -12.67
CA ILE A 187 -1.67 -14.88 -12.31
C ILE A 187 -0.64 -14.38 -13.32
N VAL A 188 0.49 -13.88 -12.82
CA VAL A 188 1.62 -13.42 -13.62
C VAL A 188 2.90 -14.11 -13.16
N GLY A 189 3.80 -14.38 -14.10
CA GLY A 189 5.07 -15.05 -13.83
C GLY A 189 6.20 -14.09 -13.51
N ALA A 190 7.41 -14.66 -13.46
CA ALA A 190 8.67 -13.91 -13.35
C ALA A 190 8.96 -13.03 -14.58
N ASP A 191 8.24 -13.23 -15.68
CA ASP A 191 8.32 -12.45 -16.92
C ASP A 191 7.44 -11.19 -16.90
N TYR A 192 6.81 -10.87 -15.78
CA TYR A 192 6.07 -9.62 -15.62
C TYR A 192 7.00 -8.41 -15.91
N PRO A 193 6.70 -7.57 -16.92
CA PRO A 193 7.65 -6.60 -17.47
C PRO A 193 8.05 -5.49 -16.50
N TYR A 194 7.29 -5.32 -15.41
CA TYR A 194 7.49 -4.30 -14.40
C TYR A 194 7.90 -4.88 -13.05
N ALA A 195 8.29 -6.17 -13.04
CA ALA A 195 8.81 -6.82 -11.85
C ALA A 195 10.00 -6.03 -11.29
N SER A 196 9.96 -5.72 -10.01
CA SER A 196 11.04 -5.02 -9.31
C SER A 196 11.85 -5.98 -8.47
N ASP A 197 13.18 -5.84 -8.51
CA ASP A 197 14.12 -6.71 -7.79
C ASP A 197 13.95 -6.66 -6.25
N ARG A 198 13.31 -5.62 -5.73
CA ARG A 198 13.16 -5.35 -4.27
C ARG A 198 11.71 -5.40 -3.77
N PHE A 199 10.75 -5.66 -4.64
CA PHE A 199 9.33 -5.49 -4.29
C PHE A 199 8.79 -6.72 -3.54
N ASN A 200 8.28 -6.51 -2.32
CA ASN A 200 7.64 -7.54 -1.49
C ASN A 200 8.49 -8.82 -1.33
N ARG A 201 9.81 -8.68 -1.18
CA ARG A 201 10.74 -9.79 -0.91
C ARG A 201 11.27 -9.71 0.52
N GLY A 202 11.47 -10.86 1.16
CA GLY A 202 12.13 -10.94 2.46
C GLY A 202 13.51 -10.29 2.45
N THR A 203 13.89 -9.65 3.55
CA THR A 203 15.16 -8.91 3.76
C THR A 203 16.44 -9.77 3.69
N GLY A 204 16.37 -10.97 3.11
CA GLY A 204 17.48 -11.93 3.03
C GLY A 204 18.55 -11.63 1.97
N ASP A 205 18.36 -10.64 1.09
CA ASP A 205 19.29 -10.36 -0.02
C ASP A 205 20.16 -9.09 0.15
N ASP A 206 19.93 -8.30 1.20
CA ASP A 206 20.66 -7.03 1.39
C ASP A 206 22.10 -7.17 1.91
N ASP A 207 22.52 -8.38 2.33
CA ASP A 207 23.86 -8.60 2.89
C ASP A 207 24.92 -9.11 1.89
N ARG A 208 24.59 -9.29 0.60
CA ARG A 208 25.54 -9.84 -0.39
C ARG A 208 26.04 -8.88 -1.47
N SER A 209 25.60 -7.62 -1.49
CA SER A 209 25.97 -6.68 -2.56
C SER A 209 26.70 -5.41 -2.12
N SER A 210 26.97 -5.22 -0.81
CA SER A 210 27.77 -4.08 -0.31
C SER A 210 29.26 -4.40 -0.05
N ALA A 211 29.69 -5.64 -0.22
CA ALA A 211 31.10 -6.04 -0.13
C ALA A 211 31.70 -6.27 -1.52
N GLY A 212 31.83 -5.22 -2.33
CA GLY A 212 32.49 -5.34 -3.62
C GLY A 212 32.36 -4.15 -4.56
N ARG A 213 32.93 -3.00 -4.19
CA ARG A 213 33.67 -2.07 -5.06
C ARG A 213 34.29 -0.95 -4.24
#